data_AF-L7U5V8-F1
#
_entry.id   AF-L7U5V8-F1
#
_cell.length_a   1.000
_cell.length_b   1.000
_cell.length_c   1.000
_cell.angle_alpha   90.00
_cell.angle_beta   90.00
_cell.angle_gamma   90.00
#
_symmetry.space_group_name_H-M   'P 1'
#
loop_
_entity.id
_entity.type
_entity.pdbx_description
1 polymer ?
#
loop_
_entity_poly.entity_id
_entity_poly.type
_entity_poly.pdbx_seq_one_letter_code
_entity_poly.pdbx_strand_id
1 'polypeptide(L)'
;MPIGIASRLPAALLAALGFGMLLGCGGADTQAPESSESMRNSEADLYVASTKVWRPMTVGVCWENPGAGDGAQRQWVRDAVARTWEARSGVRFTGWGTCTAASQGIRITVSDVGPHVKALGRDLNGMAQGMVLNFTFNNWETPCRGKLQYCIDIIAVHEFGHALGYAHEQNRSDTPSSCKEPRQGSVGDWTIGSWDLNSVMNYCNPKWNGDGNLSATDQYGAQQTYGVPWLSLGGYTPSGPAVAARGSSRVDVFVRGGDNQLHQRYWNGSAWSSWIALGGTLTSDPAALHWGTNRIDVFARGADNSILQKSFDGAQWSGWYPLGGVSASAPAVVSLGANGLHVFIRGTDNQLWQKYWTSSAGWSAWTPLGGYLTSAPAVASWGSNNLQVFALDGNKSMMQKFWDGAGWSVWYTLGGTFTSDPTAASRGLNRVDVFGRGTDNSLWINSYSPSSSWTGWNWLGGELSSAPDAISRTPDTLDIFYTGPNGEVRQSRYSNGWW
;
A
#
# COMPACT_ATOMS: atom_id res chain seq x y z
N MET A 1 -44.73 -33.61 -48.90
CA MET A 1 -45.18 -32.30 -48.39
C MET A 1 -45.64 -32.51 -46.95
N PRO A 2 -45.27 -31.70 -45.92
CA PRO A 2 -44.29 -30.59 -45.89
C PRO A 2 -42.86 -30.97 -45.41
N ILE A 3 -42.48 -30.69 -44.14
CA ILE A 3 -41.14 -30.33 -43.58
C ILE A 3 -41.10 -30.73 -42.07
N GLY A 4 -39.98 -30.92 -41.33
CA GLY A 4 -38.52 -30.85 -41.61
C GLY A 4 -37.68 -30.29 -40.42
N ILE A 5 -36.41 -29.91 -40.66
CA ILE A 5 -35.43 -29.19 -39.78
C ILE A 5 -34.54 -30.03 -38.81
N ALA A 6 -33.25 -29.61 -38.65
CA ALA A 6 -32.19 -29.99 -37.68
C ALA A 6 -31.46 -31.37 -37.80
N SER A 7 -30.19 -31.60 -37.37
CA SER A 7 -28.99 -30.73 -37.13
C SER A 7 -27.64 -31.52 -36.97
N ARG A 8 -26.49 -30.82 -37.05
CA ARG A 8 -25.03 -31.17 -37.15
C ARG A 8 -24.34 -32.19 -36.17
N LEU A 9 -23.48 -33.10 -36.71
CA LEU A 9 -21.99 -33.35 -36.56
C LEU A 9 -21.21 -33.22 -35.19
N PRO A 10 -19.91 -33.69 -35.00
CA PRO A 10 -18.98 -34.60 -35.76
C PRO A 10 -18.02 -35.59 -34.94
N ALA A 11 -17.05 -36.26 -35.63
CA ALA A 11 -15.71 -36.79 -35.20
C ALA A 11 -15.62 -38.13 -34.38
N ALA A 12 -14.48 -38.83 -34.14
CA ALA A 12 -13.15 -39.16 -34.79
C ALA A 12 -12.45 -40.30 -33.93
N LEU A 13 -11.42 -41.13 -34.23
CA LEU A 13 -10.30 -41.31 -35.20
C LEU A 13 -8.98 -40.52 -34.92
N LEU A 14 -7.73 -41.03 -35.04
CA LEU A 14 -7.07 -42.39 -35.11
C LEU A 14 -5.52 -42.22 -34.85
N ALA A 15 -4.65 -43.27 -34.83
CA ALA A 15 -3.20 -43.15 -34.46
C ALA A 15 -2.17 -44.02 -35.24
N ALA A 16 -0.95 -43.49 -35.43
CA ALA A 16 0.31 -44.10 -35.97
C ALA A 16 1.48 -43.04 -35.91
N LEU A 17 2.80 -43.27 -36.06
CA LEU A 17 3.78 -44.39 -35.92
C LEU A 17 5.23 -43.81 -35.94
N GLY A 18 6.29 -44.56 -35.57
CA GLY A 18 7.71 -44.11 -35.70
C GLY A 18 8.78 -45.09 -35.13
N PHE A 19 10.03 -45.04 -35.59
CA PHE A 19 11.11 -46.02 -35.32
C PHE A 19 12.50 -45.37 -35.10
N GLY A 20 13.43 -46.02 -34.35
CA GLY A 20 14.84 -45.60 -34.18
C GLY A 20 15.64 -46.51 -33.22
N MET A 21 16.97 -46.63 -33.37
CA MET A 21 17.81 -47.62 -32.66
C MET A 21 19.10 -47.09 -32.01
N LEU A 22 19.45 -47.68 -30.86
CA LEU A 22 20.77 -48.08 -30.33
C LEU A 22 22.04 -47.25 -30.68
N LEU A 23 22.79 -46.83 -29.66
CA LEU A 23 24.12 -47.38 -29.29
C LEU A 23 24.77 -46.66 -28.08
N GLY A 24 25.64 -47.36 -27.36
CA GLY A 24 26.73 -46.77 -26.55
C GLY A 24 26.41 -46.37 -25.09
N CYS A 25 27.02 -47.07 -24.13
CA CYS A 25 27.17 -46.62 -22.75
C CYS A 25 28.61 -46.82 -22.29
N GLY A 26 29.28 -45.76 -21.82
CA GLY A 26 30.59 -45.87 -21.18
C GLY A 26 31.32 -44.53 -21.02
N GLY A 27 31.81 -44.27 -19.80
CA GLY A 27 32.89 -43.31 -19.55
C GLY A 27 32.52 -41.91 -19.05
N ALA A 28 32.49 -41.77 -17.72
CA ALA A 28 32.95 -40.64 -16.90
C ALA A 28 32.49 -39.17 -17.16
N ASP A 29 32.10 -38.53 -16.06
CA ASP A 29 32.11 -37.10 -15.71
C ASP A 29 32.35 -36.04 -16.81
N THR A 30 31.33 -35.21 -17.02
CA THR A 30 31.52 -33.75 -17.16
C THR A 30 30.24 -33.01 -16.76
N GLN A 31 30.35 -31.91 -16.03
CA GLN A 31 29.24 -30.97 -15.86
C GLN A 31 29.07 -30.17 -17.15
N ALA A 32 27.85 -30.10 -17.68
CA ALA A 32 27.45 -29.20 -18.77
C ALA A 32 26.23 -28.39 -18.32
N PRO A 33 26.20 -27.05 -18.52
CA PRO A 33 25.07 -26.19 -18.18
C PRO A 33 24.11 -26.00 -19.36
N GLU A 34 22.86 -25.66 -19.07
CA GLU A 34 21.98 -24.76 -19.86
C GLU A 34 20.70 -24.52 -19.01
N SER A 35 20.54 -23.35 -18.39
CA SER A 35 19.92 -22.12 -18.94
C SER A 35 18.39 -22.14 -18.91
N SER A 36 17.81 -22.02 -17.71
CA SER A 36 16.39 -21.67 -17.54
C SER A 36 16.19 -20.14 -17.63
N GLU A 37 16.22 -19.61 -18.86
CA GLU A 37 15.80 -18.24 -19.20
C GLU A 37 14.29 -18.06 -18.99
N SER A 38 13.91 -18.03 -17.72
CA SER A 38 12.71 -17.35 -17.25
C SER A 38 12.85 -15.87 -17.59
N MET A 39 11.87 -15.30 -18.30
CA MET A 39 11.83 -13.87 -18.61
C MET A 39 11.73 -13.07 -17.30
N ARG A 40 12.87 -12.57 -16.82
CA ARG A 40 12.97 -11.61 -15.73
C ARG A 40 13.06 -10.23 -16.35
N ASN A 41 12.12 -9.34 -16.00
CA ASN A 41 12.26 -7.93 -16.31
C ASN A 41 13.47 -7.37 -15.56
N SER A 42 14.13 -6.37 -16.15
CA SER A 42 15.51 -5.96 -15.84
C SER A 42 15.60 -4.60 -15.15
N GLU A 43 16.61 -4.46 -14.28
CA GLU A 43 17.29 -3.21 -13.85
C GLU A 43 16.52 -2.20 -12.96
N ALA A 44 17.13 -1.88 -11.80
CA ALA A 44 16.85 -0.71 -10.93
C ALA A 44 17.80 -0.71 -9.70
N ASP A 45 18.67 0.28 -9.43
CA ASP A 45 19.40 0.46 -8.15
C ASP A 45 19.40 1.86 -7.53
N LEU A 46 19.35 1.93 -6.20
CA LEU A 46 19.62 3.15 -5.44
C LEU A 46 20.59 2.89 -4.29
N TYR A 47 21.54 3.79 -4.06
CA TYR A 47 22.50 3.70 -2.94
C TYR A 47 22.05 4.51 -1.72
N VAL A 48 21.64 3.82 -0.65
CA VAL A 48 21.02 4.42 0.55
C VAL A 48 21.95 4.32 1.76
N ALA A 49 22.03 5.37 2.58
CA ALA A 49 22.52 5.28 3.96
C ALA A 49 21.35 4.87 4.89
N SER A 50 21.09 3.57 5.00
CA SER A 50 19.92 2.97 5.69
C SER A 50 19.79 3.44 7.14
N THR A 51 20.92 3.57 7.83
CA THR A 51 21.01 4.07 9.21
C THR A 51 20.65 5.55 9.39
N LYS A 52 20.41 6.29 8.29
CA LYS A 52 20.11 7.73 8.25
C LYS A 52 18.70 8.08 7.74
N VAL A 53 17.92 7.09 7.33
CA VAL A 53 16.53 7.25 6.86
C VAL A 53 15.65 7.86 7.97
N TRP A 54 14.75 8.81 7.64
CA TRP A 54 13.91 9.49 8.64
C TRP A 54 12.82 8.57 9.22
N ARG A 55 12.68 8.61 10.54
CA ARG A 55 11.56 8.07 11.33
C ARG A 55 11.26 9.07 12.46
N PRO A 56 10.04 9.63 12.60
CA PRO A 56 8.87 9.44 11.73
C PRO A 56 9.11 9.90 10.28
N MET A 57 8.23 9.47 9.38
CA MET A 57 8.26 9.80 7.94
C MET A 57 7.74 11.23 7.65
N THR A 58 7.29 11.96 8.67
CA THR A 58 6.97 13.38 8.59
C THR A 58 8.19 14.21 8.97
N VAL A 59 8.81 14.86 7.99
CA VAL A 59 10.04 15.63 8.12
C VAL A 59 9.71 17.13 8.19
N GLY A 60 10.31 17.84 9.15
CA GLY A 60 10.21 19.31 9.21
C GLY A 60 11.09 19.96 8.15
N VAL A 61 10.65 21.08 7.58
CA VAL A 61 11.43 21.92 6.66
C VAL A 61 11.24 23.39 7.03
N CYS A 62 12.30 24.20 6.96
CA CYS A 62 12.18 25.65 7.10
C CYS A 62 13.29 26.40 6.33
N TRP A 63 13.07 27.70 6.12
CA TRP A 63 14.00 28.61 5.44
C TRP A 63 14.73 29.48 6.47
N GLU A 64 16.06 29.53 6.42
CA GLU A 64 16.86 30.32 7.38
C GLU A 64 16.86 31.82 7.06
N ASN A 65 16.90 32.17 5.77
CA ASN A 65 16.98 33.53 5.27
C ASN A 65 15.96 33.85 4.14
N PRO A 66 14.65 33.53 4.33
CA PRO A 66 13.64 33.74 3.29
C PRO A 66 13.50 35.21 2.90
N GLY A 67 13.70 35.51 1.62
CA GLY A 67 13.53 36.85 1.07
C GLY A 67 12.07 37.27 0.94
N ALA A 68 11.83 38.56 0.67
CA ALA A 68 10.50 39.03 0.26
C ALA A 68 10.20 38.69 -1.21
N GLY A 69 11.23 38.63 -2.06
CA GLY A 69 11.11 38.42 -3.51
C GLY A 69 11.37 37.00 -4.02
N ASP A 70 11.65 36.03 -3.15
CA ASP A 70 11.99 34.64 -3.50
C ASP A 70 10.81 33.66 -3.34
N GLY A 71 9.60 34.17 -3.10
CA GLY A 71 8.42 33.36 -2.77
C GLY A 71 8.01 32.38 -3.88
N ALA A 72 8.25 32.73 -5.15
CA ALA A 72 8.02 31.84 -6.28
C ALA A 72 9.03 30.69 -6.29
N GLN A 73 10.32 30.98 -6.10
CA GLN A 73 11.41 30.02 -6.03
C GLN A 73 11.21 29.03 -4.87
N ARG A 74 10.82 29.53 -3.68
CA ARG A 74 10.46 28.68 -2.53
C ARG A 74 9.22 27.82 -2.79
N GLN A 75 8.30 28.26 -3.65
CA GLN A 75 7.17 27.42 -4.07
C GLN A 75 7.59 26.37 -5.09
N TRP A 76 8.44 26.70 -6.07
CA TRP A 76 8.99 25.73 -7.03
C TRP A 76 9.73 24.58 -6.32
N VAL A 77 10.52 24.87 -5.28
CA VAL A 77 11.15 23.81 -4.45
C VAL A 77 10.12 22.88 -3.80
N ARG A 78 9.02 23.43 -3.26
CA ARG A 78 7.92 22.63 -2.68
C ARG A 78 7.24 21.78 -3.74
N ASP A 79 6.88 22.38 -4.87
CA ASP A 79 6.17 21.72 -5.97
C ASP A 79 7.03 20.61 -6.59
N ALA A 80 8.34 20.83 -6.72
CA ALA A 80 9.32 19.87 -7.21
C ALA A 80 9.46 18.65 -6.30
N VAL A 81 9.52 18.85 -4.99
CA VAL A 81 9.58 17.77 -3.99
C VAL A 81 8.24 17.03 -3.88
N ALA A 82 7.12 17.76 -3.94
CA ALA A 82 5.78 17.19 -3.90
C ALA A 82 5.50 16.31 -5.13
N ARG A 83 5.84 16.76 -6.35
CA ARG A 83 5.67 15.99 -7.60
C ARG A 83 6.63 14.80 -7.74
N THR A 84 7.67 14.73 -6.92
CA THR A 84 8.67 13.65 -6.90
C THR A 84 8.54 12.79 -5.64
N TRP A 85 9.30 13.08 -4.59
CA TRP A 85 9.45 12.21 -3.42
C TRP A 85 8.15 11.96 -2.66
N GLU A 86 7.27 12.97 -2.51
CA GLU A 86 6.00 12.80 -1.79
C GLU A 86 4.92 12.08 -2.64
N ALA A 87 4.84 12.38 -3.93
CA ALA A 87 3.93 11.70 -4.86
C ALA A 87 4.28 10.21 -5.05
N ARG A 88 5.53 9.83 -4.76
CA ARG A 88 6.06 8.49 -5.03
C ARG A 88 6.32 7.64 -3.80
N SER A 89 6.35 8.21 -2.59
CA SER A 89 6.55 7.49 -1.33
C SER A 89 5.69 8.04 -0.19
N GLY A 90 5.75 7.42 1.00
CA GLY A 90 5.02 7.87 2.19
C GLY A 90 5.62 9.08 2.94
N VAL A 91 6.80 9.60 2.55
CA VAL A 91 7.46 10.72 3.25
C VAL A 91 6.74 12.05 3.04
N ARG A 92 6.62 12.89 4.08
CA ARG A 92 5.97 14.21 3.96
C ARG A 92 6.82 15.33 4.55
N PHE A 93 6.89 16.46 3.85
CA PHE A 93 7.67 17.63 4.23
C PHE A 93 6.75 18.75 4.73
N THR A 94 7.02 19.24 5.94
CA THR A 94 6.07 20.07 6.70
C THR A 94 6.70 21.35 7.26
N GLY A 95 5.87 22.29 7.73
CA GLY A 95 6.31 23.59 8.25
C GLY A 95 6.53 24.61 7.13
N TRP A 96 7.61 24.46 6.35
CA TRP A 96 8.01 25.30 5.21
C TRP A 96 8.06 26.83 5.44
N GLY A 97 8.04 27.27 6.70
CA GLY A 97 8.10 28.67 7.13
C GLY A 97 9.54 29.14 7.41
N THR A 98 9.69 30.26 8.10
CA THR A 98 11.00 30.74 8.59
C THR A 98 11.52 29.84 9.71
N CYS A 99 12.82 29.53 9.70
CA CYS A 99 13.46 28.78 10.79
C CYS A 99 13.55 29.61 12.07
N THR A 100 13.55 28.91 13.20
CA THR A 100 13.89 29.42 14.53
C THR A 100 15.16 28.73 15.02
N ALA A 101 15.78 29.23 16.09
CA ALA A 101 16.93 28.56 16.71
C ALA A 101 16.63 27.12 17.20
N ALA A 102 15.35 26.80 17.47
CA ALA A 102 14.90 25.47 17.90
C ALA A 102 14.41 24.57 16.75
N SER A 103 14.32 25.07 15.52
CA SER A 103 13.72 24.35 14.39
C SER A 103 14.46 23.04 14.08
N GLN A 104 13.70 21.94 14.11
CA GLN A 104 14.13 20.60 13.74
C GLN A 104 13.86 20.33 12.25
N GLY A 105 14.37 19.22 11.74
CA GLY A 105 14.27 18.85 10.32
C GLY A 105 15.27 19.56 9.42
N ILE A 106 14.96 19.66 8.13
CA ILE A 106 15.82 20.23 7.08
C ILE A 106 15.74 21.77 7.15
N ARG A 107 16.88 22.43 7.36
CA ARG A 107 17.00 23.89 7.37
C ARG A 107 17.70 24.35 6.10
N ILE A 108 16.98 25.11 5.28
CA ILE A 108 17.40 25.52 3.94
C ILE A 108 17.88 26.99 3.95
N THR A 109 19.08 27.22 3.47
CA THR A 109 19.61 28.57 3.18
C THR A 109 19.55 28.87 1.69
N VAL A 110 19.12 30.07 1.32
CA VAL A 110 19.25 30.59 -0.04
C VAL A 110 20.59 31.30 -0.17
N SER A 111 21.43 30.91 -1.13
CA SER A 111 22.74 31.55 -1.37
C SER A 111 23.21 31.36 -2.81
N ASP A 112 23.91 32.36 -3.36
CA ASP A 112 24.40 32.35 -4.75
C ASP A 112 25.71 31.58 -4.92
N VAL A 113 25.68 30.29 -4.56
CA VAL A 113 26.82 29.36 -4.60
C VAL A 113 26.42 28.06 -5.32
N GLY A 114 27.32 27.07 -5.36
CA GLY A 114 26.95 25.70 -5.68
C GLY A 114 25.97 25.15 -4.62
N PRO A 115 24.78 24.66 -5.01
CA PRO A 115 23.89 23.93 -4.12
C PRO A 115 24.58 22.73 -3.48
N HIS A 116 24.16 22.38 -2.27
CA HIS A 116 24.63 21.19 -1.55
C HIS A 116 23.81 20.96 -0.27
N VAL A 117 23.79 19.71 0.21
CA VAL A 117 23.58 19.38 1.62
C VAL A 117 24.90 19.14 2.35
N LYS A 118 24.89 19.33 3.67
CA LYS A 118 26.03 19.08 4.56
C LYS A 118 26.09 17.65 5.12
N ALA A 119 24.98 16.90 5.07
CA ALA A 119 24.87 15.53 5.55
C ALA A 119 23.72 14.77 4.85
N LEU A 120 23.67 13.45 5.01
CA LEU A 120 22.60 12.60 4.45
C LEU A 120 21.49 12.34 5.47
N GLY A 121 20.23 12.40 5.04
CA GLY A 121 19.08 11.96 5.84
C GLY A 121 18.91 12.74 7.15
N ARG A 122 18.56 12.01 8.21
CA ARG A 122 18.28 12.55 9.56
C ARG A 122 19.47 13.22 10.25
N ASP A 123 20.70 13.04 9.75
CA ASP A 123 21.87 13.77 10.25
C ASP A 123 21.75 15.29 10.00
N LEU A 124 20.89 15.71 9.07
CA LEU A 124 20.53 17.12 8.84
C LEU A 124 19.63 17.73 9.93
N ASN A 125 19.09 16.93 10.85
CA ASN A 125 18.05 17.37 11.78
C ASN A 125 18.48 18.58 12.64
N GLY A 126 17.91 19.75 12.33
CA GLY A 126 18.20 21.00 13.03
C GLY A 126 19.56 21.62 12.68
N MET A 127 20.30 21.07 11.70
CA MET A 127 21.61 21.55 11.28
C MET A 127 21.54 22.92 10.58
N ALA A 128 22.30 23.91 11.07
CA ALA A 128 22.33 25.25 10.48
C ALA A 128 22.91 25.25 9.05
N GLN A 129 22.17 25.83 8.12
CA GLN A 129 22.39 25.75 6.67
C GLN A 129 22.60 24.29 6.20
N GLY A 130 21.84 23.34 6.77
CA GLY A 130 21.99 21.91 6.46
C GLY A 130 21.81 21.58 4.97
N MET A 131 20.95 22.37 4.29
CA MET A 131 20.83 22.43 2.84
C MET A 131 21.06 23.88 2.37
N VAL A 132 21.75 24.05 1.25
CA VAL A 132 21.94 25.34 0.56
C VAL A 132 21.41 25.23 -0.86
N LEU A 133 20.51 26.13 -1.24
CA LEU A 133 19.93 26.21 -2.59
C LEU A 133 20.26 27.57 -3.24
N ASN A 134 20.48 27.56 -4.55
CA ASN A 134 20.71 28.78 -5.33
C ASN A 134 19.43 29.20 -6.07
N PHE A 135 19.03 30.46 -5.91
CA PHE A 135 17.83 31.07 -6.52
C PHE A 135 18.17 32.22 -7.49
N THR A 136 19.45 32.44 -7.80
CA THR A 136 19.95 33.61 -8.54
C THR A 136 20.93 33.27 -9.67
N PHE A 137 21.78 32.26 -9.49
CA PHE A 137 22.75 31.76 -10.48
C PHE A 137 23.64 32.86 -11.10
N ASN A 138 24.08 33.84 -10.30
CA ASN A 138 24.95 34.91 -10.79
C ASN A 138 26.42 34.47 -10.83
N ASN A 139 26.87 33.71 -9.82
CA ASN A 139 28.25 33.24 -9.69
C ASN A 139 28.42 31.72 -9.95
N TRP A 140 27.34 30.95 -10.02
CA TRP A 140 27.36 29.50 -10.27
C TRP A 140 26.25 29.11 -11.26
N GLU A 141 26.54 28.18 -12.18
CA GLU A 141 25.69 27.79 -13.32
C GLU A 141 24.95 28.95 -14.00
N THR A 142 25.71 29.95 -14.45
CA THR A 142 25.13 31.21 -14.98
C THR A 142 24.16 31.10 -16.17
N PRO A 143 24.12 30.00 -16.98
CA PRO A 143 23.02 29.76 -17.92
C PRO A 143 21.65 29.59 -17.27
N CYS A 144 21.58 29.13 -16.02
CA CYS A 144 20.32 28.95 -15.28
C CYS A 144 19.53 30.24 -15.06
N ARG A 145 20.17 31.41 -15.15
CA ARG A 145 19.47 32.71 -15.15
C ARG A 145 18.41 32.83 -16.25
N GLY A 146 18.61 32.16 -17.40
CA GLY A 146 17.63 32.10 -18.49
C GLY A 146 16.57 31.00 -18.33
N LYS A 147 16.67 30.14 -17.30
CA LYS A 147 15.83 28.95 -17.08
C LYS A 147 15.57 28.71 -15.58
N LEU A 148 15.28 29.78 -14.84
CA LEU A 148 15.41 29.80 -13.38
C LEU A 148 14.62 28.70 -12.66
N GLN A 149 13.34 28.52 -13.01
CA GLN A 149 12.50 27.48 -12.44
C GLN A 149 13.06 26.07 -12.72
N TYR A 150 13.39 25.77 -13.99
CA TYR A 150 13.94 24.48 -14.39
C TYR A 150 15.17 24.09 -13.57
N CYS A 151 16.11 25.01 -13.34
CA CYS A 151 17.28 24.69 -12.52
C CYS A 151 16.93 24.48 -11.05
N ILE A 152 16.06 25.33 -10.47
CA ILE A 152 15.64 25.21 -9.08
C ILE A 152 14.89 23.89 -8.83
N ASP A 153 13.98 23.50 -9.75
CA ASP A 153 13.27 22.22 -9.72
C ASP A 153 14.25 21.02 -9.69
N ILE A 154 15.23 21.00 -10.61
CA ILE A 154 16.19 19.89 -10.75
C ILE A 154 17.10 19.76 -9.52
N ILE A 155 17.63 20.89 -9.05
CA ILE A 155 18.48 20.96 -7.86
C ILE A 155 17.67 20.54 -6.63
N ALA A 156 16.43 21.04 -6.47
CA ALA A 156 15.58 20.66 -5.34
C ALA A 156 15.33 19.15 -5.28
N VAL A 157 15.03 18.50 -6.41
CA VAL A 157 14.82 17.04 -6.45
C VAL A 157 16.08 16.28 -6.01
N HIS A 158 17.26 16.68 -6.49
CA HIS A 158 18.54 16.05 -6.14
C HIS A 158 18.93 16.25 -4.67
N GLU A 159 18.94 17.50 -4.19
CA GLU A 159 19.31 17.82 -2.79
C GLU A 159 18.33 17.21 -1.78
N PHE A 160 17.04 17.10 -2.11
CA PHE A 160 16.10 16.37 -1.29
C PHE A 160 16.31 14.84 -1.32
N GLY A 161 16.87 14.29 -2.39
CA GLY A 161 17.32 12.89 -2.41
C GLY A 161 18.43 12.63 -1.39
N HIS A 162 19.44 13.49 -1.35
CA HIS A 162 20.44 13.44 -0.27
C HIS A 162 19.82 13.67 1.12
N ALA A 163 18.90 14.64 1.24
CA ALA A 163 18.20 14.90 2.50
C ALA A 163 17.25 13.77 2.93
N LEU A 164 16.91 12.82 2.04
CA LEU A 164 16.21 11.57 2.34
C LEU A 164 17.15 10.41 2.67
N GLY A 165 18.46 10.58 2.52
CA GLY A 165 19.49 9.59 2.88
C GLY A 165 20.18 8.91 1.71
N TYR A 166 19.94 9.33 0.46
CA TYR A 166 20.55 8.70 -0.71
C TYR A 166 21.95 9.28 -0.98
N ALA A 167 22.92 8.40 -1.21
CA ALA A 167 24.24 8.76 -1.70
C ALA A 167 24.21 8.97 -3.23
N HIS A 168 25.31 9.45 -3.79
CA HIS A 168 25.47 9.50 -5.24
C HIS A 168 25.54 8.09 -5.85
N GLU A 169 24.86 7.89 -6.98
CA GLU A 169 24.82 6.59 -7.66
C GLU A 169 26.18 6.24 -8.30
N GLN A 170 26.99 7.23 -8.72
CA GLN A 170 28.38 6.98 -9.14
C GLN A 170 29.32 6.57 -7.98
N ASN A 171 28.93 6.72 -6.71
CA ASN A 171 29.78 6.32 -5.56
C ASN A 171 29.87 4.80 -5.36
N ARG A 172 29.03 4.03 -6.04
CA ARG A 172 28.87 2.60 -5.81
C ARG A 172 30.01 1.74 -6.32
N SER A 173 30.11 0.51 -5.81
CA SER A 173 31.12 -0.49 -6.19
C SER A 173 30.95 -1.07 -7.59
N ASP A 174 29.73 -1.05 -8.12
CA ASP A 174 29.31 -1.61 -9.41
C ASP A 174 29.14 -0.57 -10.52
N THR A 175 29.38 0.72 -10.23
CA THR A 175 29.39 1.82 -11.22
C THR A 175 30.19 1.41 -12.46
N PRO A 176 29.57 1.35 -13.66
CA PRO A 176 30.21 0.82 -14.85
C PRO A 176 31.29 1.78 -15.35
N SER A 177 32.33 1.22 -15.99
CA SER A 177 33.49 1.98 -16.46
C SER A 177 33.18 2.99 -17.59
N SER A 178 31.96 3.02 -18.10
CA SER A 178 31.42 4.08 -18.97
C SER A 178 31.19 5.39 -18.21
N CYS A 179 30.79 5.32 -16.94
CA CYS A 179 30.66 6.48 -16.06
C CYS A 179 32.06 7.02 -15.70
N LYS A 180 32.28 8.32 -15.93
CA LYS A 180 33.58 9.00 -15.75
C LYS A 180 33.61 10.01 -14.61
N GLU A 181 32.46 10.32 -14.02
CA GLU A 181 32.39 11.25 -12.91
C GLU A 181 33.10 10.69 -11.67
N PRO A 182 33.89 11.50 -10.95
CA PRO A 182 34.54 11.06 -9.73
C PRO A 182 33.50 10.82 -8.63
N ARG A 183 33.85 9.93 -7.68
CA ARG A 183 33.06 9.74 -6.47
C ARG A 183 33.09 11.02 -5.62
N GLN A 184 31.94 11.44 -5.10
CA GLN A 184 31.77 12.71 -4.39
C GLN A 184 30.84 12.55 -3.17
N GLY A 185 31.14 13.26 -2.08
CA GLY A 185 30.30 13.26 -0.87
C GLY A 185 30.31 11.95 -0.09
N SER A 186 29.19 11.64 0.58
CA SER A 186 29.04 10.43 1.40
C SER A 186 28.69 9.19 0.57
N VAL A 187 29.00 8.01 1.12
CA VAL A 187 28.58 6.71 0.59
C VAL A 187 27.38 6.16 1.39
N GLY A 188 26.59 5.29 0.76
CA GLY A 188 25.55 4.51 1.44
C GLY A 188 26.09 3.22 2.08
N ASP A 189 25.19 2.47 2.70
CA ASP A 189 25.43 1.13 3.26
C ASP A 189 24.48 0.05 2.68
N TRP A 190 23.42 0.45 1.95
CA TRP A 190 22.41 -0.42 1.35
C TRP A 190 22.23 -0.10 -0.15
N THR A 191 22.41 -1.11 -1.00
CA THR A 191 22.10 -1.06 -2.44
C THR A 191 20.75 -1.74 -2.73
N ILE A 192 19.97 -1.19 -3.66
CA ILE A 192 18.58 -1.59 -3.92
C ILE A 192 18.37 -2.00 -5.41
N GLY A 193 19.21 -2.91 -5.95
CA GLY A 193 18.98 -3.71 -7.18
C GLY A 193 20.09 -3.81 -8.25
N SER A 194 20.09 -3.00 -9.34
CA SER A 194 21.14 -2.97 -10.40
C SER A 194 21.35 -1.59 -11.09
N TRP A 195 22.59 -1.04 -11.07
CA TRP A 195 22.99 0.38 -11.26
C TRP A 195 22.20 1.23 -12.29
N ASP A 196 21.72 2.42 -11.89
CA ASP A 196 20.86 3.26 -12.74
C ASP A 196 21.52 4.54 -13.31
N LEU A 197 21.72 4.56 -14.62
CA LEU A 197 22.18 5.73 -15.39
C LEU A 197 21.25 6.95 -15.28
N ASN A 198 19.94 6.72 -15.14
CA ASN A 198 18.90 7.74 -15.23
C ASN A 198 18.48 8.31 -13.88
N SER A 199 19.01 7.79 -12.77
CA SER A 199 18.71 8.29 -11.42
C SER A 199 19.01 9.79 -11.30
N VAL A 200 18.18 10.50 -10.54
CA VAL A 200 18.44 11.90 -10.17
C VAL A 200 19.68 12.06 -9.28
N MET A 201 20.18 10.97 -8.68
CA MET A 201 21.37 10.93 -7.83
C MET A 201 22.66 10.58 -8.60
N ASN A 202 22.60 10.49 -9.94
CA ASN A 202 23.72 10.09 -10.78
C ASN A 202 24.25 11.26 -11.63
N TYR A 203 25.51 11.66 -11.44
CA TYR A 203 26.13 12.71 -12.27
C TYR A 203 26.59 12.22 -13.65
N CYS A 204 26.66 10.90 -13.89
CA CYS A 204 26.88 10.34 -15.22
C CYS A 204 25.61 10.32 -16.09
N ASN A 205 24.48 10.80 -15.57
CA ASN A 205 23.20 10.89 -16.29
C ASN A 205 23.32 11.89 -17.47
N PRO A 206 23.00 11.49 -18.71
CA PRO A 206 23.08 12.38 -19.89
C PRO A 206 22.06 13.54 -19.85
N LYS A 207 21.08 13.47 -18.93
CA LYS A 207 20.21 14.58 -18.53
C LYS A 207 20.65 15.05 -17.15
N TRP A 208 20.87 16.36 -16.97
CA TRP A 208 21.27 16.91 -15.69
C TRP A 208 20.27 16.54 -14.59
N ASN A 209 20.71 15.67 -13.68
CA ASN A 209 19.92 15.00 -12.65
C ASN A 209 18.51 14.55 -13.14
N GLY A 210 18.45 13.86 -14.29
CA GLY A 210 17.22 13.26 -14.84
C GLY A 210 16.15 14.25 -15.32
N ASP A 211 16.55 15.49 -15.65
CA ASP A 211 15.63 16.64 -15.81
C ASP A 211 14.73 16.86 -14.57
N GLY A 212 15.17 16.42 -13.39
CA GLY A 212 14.40 16.53 -12.14
C GLY A 212 13.21 15.58 -12.08
N ASN A 213 13.31 14.41 -12.71
CA ASN A 213 12.29 13.35 -12.69
C ASN A 213 12.90 12.08 -12.13
N LEU A 214 12.28 11.53 -11.08
CA LEU A 214 12.68 10.26 -10.48
C LEU A 214 12.57 9.14 -11.52
N SER A 215 13.64 8.37 -11.71
CA SER A 215 13.59 7.14 -12.51
C SER A 215 12.65 6.09 -11.87
N ALA A 216 12.39 4.96 -12.54
CA ALA A 216 11.62 3.86 -11.92
C ALA A 216 12.28 3.41 -10.61
N THR A 217 13.60 3.32 -10.64
CA THR A 217 14.51 3.04 -9.55
C THR A 217 14.42 4.01 -8.36
N ASP A 218 14.52 5.32 -8.62
CA ASP A 218 14.43 6.35 -7.59
C ASP A 218 13.09 6.23 -6.84
N GLN A 219 12.02 5.89 -7.57
CA GLN A 219 10.69 5.67 -7.02
C GLN A 219 10.62 4.37 -6.20
N TYR A 220 11.21 3.28 -6.68
CA TYR A 220 11.33 2.01 -5.95
C TYR A 220 12.08 2.20 -4.63
N GLY A 221 13.29 2.80 -4.68
CA GLY A 221 14.12 3.06 -3.50
C GLY A 221 13.46 4.00 -2.51
N ALA A 222 12.74 5.04 -2.97
CA ALA A 222 11.93 5.89 -2.12
C ALA A 222 10.78 5.15 -1.43
N GLN A 223 10.13 4.22 -2.13
CA GLN A 223 9.10 3.38 -1.51
C GLN A 223 9.72 2.39 -0.52
N GLN A 224 10.88 1.78 -0.81
CA GLN A 224 11.55 0.83 0.10
C GLN A 224 12.05 1.50 1.39
N THR A 225 12.29 2.81 1.36
CA THR A 225 12.77 3.57 2.52
C THR A 225 11.67 4.34 3.26
N TYR A 226 10.59 4.75 2.58
CA TYR A 226 9.51 5.59 3.14
C TYR A 226 8.09 5.05 2.92
N GLY A 227 7.94 3.81 2.44
CA GLY A 227 6.67 3.16 2.21
C GLY A 227 5.93 3.65 0.95
N VAL A 228 4.84 2.97 0.63
CA VAL A 228 3.96 3.33 -0.50
C VAL A 228 3.31 4.72 -0.31
N PRO A 229 3.08 5.48 -1.39
CA PRO A 229 2.47 6.81 -1.29
C PRO A 229 1.01 6.76 -0.83
N TRP A 230 0.60 7.79 -0.08
CA TRP A 230 -0.73 7.90 0.51
C TRP A 230 -1.38 9.28 0.31
N LEU A 231 -2.70 9.29 0.18
CA LEU A 231 -3.57 10.49 0.12
C LEU A 231 -4.32 10.66 1.44
N SER A 232 -4.31 11.86 2.03
CA SER A 232 -5.21 12.17 3.16
C SER A 232 -6.64 12.41 2.65
N LEU A 233 -7.60 11.71 3.25
CA LEU A 233 -9.04 11.98 3.11
C LEU A 233 -9.54 12.91 4.24
N GLY A 234 -8.63 13.35 5.12
CA GLY A 234 -8.91 14.19 6.29
C GLY A 234 -9.87 13.53 7.29
N GLY A 235 -10.50 14.37 8.11
CA GLY A 235 -11.31 13.93 9.25
C GLY A 235 -10.46 13.58 10.48
N TYR A 236 -11.12 13.13 11.54
CA TYR A 236 -10.51 12.56 12.74
C TYR A 236 -11.34 11.36 13.19
N THR A 237 -10.73 10.19 13.33
CA THR A 237 -11.41 8.97 13.78
C THR A 237 -10.61 8.18 14.83
N PRO A 238 -11.28 7.64 15.87
CA PRO A 238 -10.72 6.66 16.80
C PRO A 238 -10.96 5.20 16.34
N SER A 239 -11.14 4.94 15.04
CA SER A 239 -11.39 3.60 14.49
C SER A 239 -10.48 3.31 13.29
N GLY A 240 -10.37 2.02 12.94
CA GLY A 240 -10.07 1.62 11.56
C GLY A 240 -11.21 2.02 10.61
N PRO A 241 -10.90 2.24 9.32
CA PRO A 241 -11.92 2.37 8.29
C PRO A 241 -12.48 0.99 7.89
N ALA A 242 -13.64 0.99 7.23
CA ALA A 242 -14.10 -0.09 6.39
C ALA A 242 -14.39 0.42 4.98
N VAL A 243 -14.15 -0.38 3.95
CA VAL A 243 -14.33 0.03 2.55
C VAL A 243 -15.23 -0.92 1.76
N ALA A 244 -16.22 -0.35 1.07
CA ALA A 244 -17.00 -1.03 0.04
C ALA A 244 -16.75 -0.37 -1.33
N ALA A 245 -16.79 -1.14 -2.42
CA ALA A 245 -16.61 -0.62 -3.76
C ALA A 245 -17.59 -1.25 -4.76
N ARG A 246 -18.06 -0.43 -5.70
CA ARG A 246 -18.94 -0.84 -6.82
C ARG A 246 -18.17 -0.61 -8.12
N GLY A 247 -17.39 -1.60 -8.52
CA GLY A 247 -16.50 -1.52 -9.67
C GLY A 247 -15.42 -0.44 -9.51
N SER A 248 -14.91 0.08 -10.62
CA SER A 248 -13.80 1.02 -10.63
C SER A 248 -14.16 2.46 -10.20
N SER A 249 -15.40 2.90 -10.40
CA SER A 249 -15.80 4.31 -10.28
C SER A 249 -16.40 4.72 -8.94
N ARG A 250 -16.82 3.79 -8.08
CA ARG A 250 -17.45 4.10 -6.78
C ARG A 250 -16.76 3.36 -5.64
N VAL A 251 -16.32 4.13 -4.64
CA VAL A 251 -15.78 3.64 -3.36
C VAL A 251 -16.50 4.36 -2.24
N ASP A 252 -16.85 3.63 -1.19
CA ASP A 252 -17.47 4.11 0.03
C ASP A 252 -16.61 3.70 1.22
N VAL A 253 -16.03 4.69 1.90
CA VAL A 253 -15.21 4.53 3.10
C VAL A 253 -16.05 4.91 4.31
N PHE A 254 -16.06 4.04 5.31
CA PHE A 254 -16.83 4.16 6.54
C PHE A 254 -15.90 4.18 7.75
N VAL A 255 -16.17 5.05 8.73
CA VAL A 255 -15.45 5.09 10.01
C VAL A 255 -16.45 5.24 11.16
N ARG A 256 -16.04 4.92 12.39
CA ARG A 256 -16.70 5.42 13.59
C ARG A 256 -16.10 6.79 13.92
N GLY A 257 -16.94 7.82 14.07
CA GLY A 257 -16.49 9.16 14.45
C GLY A 257 -16.13 9.27 15.93
N GLY A 258 -15.54 10.41 16.32
CA GLY A 258 -15.34 10.74 17.75
C GLY A 258 -16.64 10.92 18.54
N ASP A 259 -17.77 11.07 17.84
CA ASP A 259 -19.15 11.05 18.35
C ASP A 259 -19.73 9.63 18.51
N ASN A 260 -18.96 8.59 18.20
CA ASN A 260 -19.37 7.19 18.09
C ASN A 260 -20.43 6.87 17.02
N GLN A 261 -20.74 7.81 16.13
CA GLN A 261 -21.64 7.56 15.00
C GLN A 261 -20.87 6.90 13.85
N LEU A 262 -21.60 6.25 12.93
CA LEU A 262 -21.03 5.90 11.63
C LEU A 262 -20.89 7.17 10.78
N HIS A 263 -19.75 7.36 10.13
CA HIS A 263 -19.53 8.40 9.12
C HIS A 263 -19.11 7.77 7.80
N GLN A 264 -19.63 8.30 6.68
CA GLN A 264 -19.34 7.87 5.31
C GLN A 264 -18.61 8.97 4.54
N ARG A 265 -17.65 8.59 3.70
CA ARG A 265 -17.07 9.42 2.64
C ARG A 265 -16.94 8.58 1.37
N TYR A 266 -17.29 9.12 0.21
CA TYR A 266 -17.30 8.34 -1.03
C TYR A 266 -16.59 9.01 -2.20
N TRP A 267 -15.99 8.20 -3.06
CA TRP A 267 -15.48 8.60 -4.37
C TRP A 267 -16.60 8.42 -5.41
N ASN A 268 -16.91 9.47 -6.18
CA ASN A 268 -18.00 9.45 -7.16
C ASN A 268 -17.56 9.19 -8.62
N GLY A 269 -16.27 8.99 -8.86
CA GLY A 269 -15.66 8.88 -10.18
C GLY A 269 -14.69 10.03 -10.50
N SER A 270 -14.90 11.23 -9.95
CA SER A 270 -14.08 12.42 -10.18
C SER A 270 -13.63 13.15 -8.91
N ALA A 271 -14.34 13.00 -7.79
CA ALA A 271 -14.04 13.64 -6.52
C ALA A 271 -14.46 12.78 -5.31
N TRP A 272 -13.85 13.06 -4.16
CA TRP A 272 -14.31 12.60 -2.86
C TRP A 272 -15.39 13.55 -2.31
N SER A 273 -16.44 12.99 -1.70
CA SER A 273 -17.44 13.75 -0.92
C SER A 273 -16.84 14.37 0.34
N SER A 274 -17.62 15.21 1.04
CA SER A 274 -17.40 15.44 2.46
C SER A 274 -17.64 14.16 3.28
N TRP A 275 -17.24 14.16 4.55
CA TRP A 275 -17.75 13.19 5.52
C TRP A 275 -19.24 13.46 5.78
N ILE A 276 -20.02 12.39 5.98
CA ILE A 276 -21.48 12.41 6.17
C ILE A 276 -21.81 11.53 7.37
N ALA A 277 -22.43 12.11 8.40
CA ALA A 277 -22.90 11.35 9.58
C ALA A 277 -24.12 10.49 9.21
N LEU A 278 -24.08 9.21 9.61
CA LEU A 278 -25.07 8.18 9.31
C LEU A 278 -25.76 7.62 10.58
N GLY A 279 -25.41 8.13 11.76
CA GLY A 279 -26.04 7.83 13.04
C GLY A 279 -25.67 6.47 13.65
N GLY A 280 -26.26 6.19 14.81
CA GLY A 280 -25.97 5.02 15.65
C GLY A 280 -24.96 5.30 16.76
N THR A 281 -24.72 4.30 17.60
CA THR A 281 -23.75 4.36 18.71
C THR A 281 -22.89 3.10 18.65
N LEU A 282 -21.73 3.22 18.03
CA LEU A 282 -20.85 2.09 17.70
C LEU A 282 -19.74 1.90 18.73
N THR A 283 -19.38 0.65 19.00
CA THR A 283 -18.33 0.25 19.97
C THR A 283 -17.21 -0.56 19.34
N SER A 284 -17.14 -0.60 18.01
CA SER A 284 -16.08 -1.22 17.23
C SER A 284 -15.76 -0.38 15.99
N ASP A 285 -14.74 -0.80 15.26
CA ASP A 285 -14.58 -0.46 13.86
C ASP A 285 -15.78 -1.03 13.07
N PRO A 286 -16.22 -0.37 11.98
CA PRO A 286 -17.22 -0.93 11.08
C PRO A 286 -16.62 -2.05 10.22
N ALA A 287 -17.48 -2.79 9.51
CA ALA A 287 -17.12 -3.58 8.33
C ALA A 287 -18.20 -3.39 7.26
N ALA A 288 -17.81 -3.24 6.00
CA ALA A 288 -18.72 -2.86 4.92
C ALA A 288 -18.47 -3.71 3.67
N LEU A 289 -19.52 -3.97 2.89
CA LEU A 289 -19.37 -4.53 1.55
C LEU A 289 -20.48 -4.09 0.58
N HIS A 290 -20.27 -4.41 -0.69
CA HIS A 290 -21.23 -4.19 -1.76
C HIS A 290 -21.48 -5.52 -2.51
N TRP A 291 -22.73 -5.98 -2.60
CA TRP A 291 -23.06 -7.34 -3.09
C TRP A 291 -24.16 -7.41 -4.16
N GLY A 292 -24.88 -6.32 -4.38
CA GLY A 292 -25.88 -6.18 -5.44
C GLY A 292 -25.87 -4.75 -5.95
N THR A 293 -26.31 -4.51 -7.19
CA THR A 293 -26.08 -3.25 -7.94
C THR A 293 -26.26 -1.97 -7.12
N ASN A 294 -27.31 -1.87 -6.31
CA ASN A 294 -27.62 -0.70 -5.48
C ASN A 294 -27.59 -1.03 -3.97
N ARG A 295 -26.75 -1.97 -3.53
CA ARG A 295 -26.79 -2.51 -2.17
C ARG A 295 -25.43 -2.50 -1.48
N ILE A 296 -25.30 -1.59 -0.52
CA ILE A 296 -24.25 -1.59 0.50
C ILE A 296 -24.86 -2.10 1.81
N ASP A 297 -24.13 -2.94 2.53
CA ASP A 297 -24.41 -3.25 3.93
C ASP A 297 -23.19 -2.94 4.77
N VAL A 298 -23.42 -2.31 5.93
CA VAL A 298 -22.42 -1.96 6.94
C VAL A 298 -22.82 -2.62 8.25
N PHE A 299 -21.85 -3.28 8.88
CA PHE A 299 -22.01 -4.02 10.12
C PHE A 299 -21.07 -3.39 11.17
N ALA A 300 -21.53 -3.30 12.40
CA ALA A 300 -20.72 -2.79 13.51
C ALA A 300 -21.25 -3.31 14.85
N ARG A 301 -20.43 -3.29 15.90
CA ARG A 301 -20.86 -3.68 17.24
C ARG A 301 -21.60 -2.52 17.93
N GLY A 302 -22.77 -2.80 18.51
CA GLY A 302 -23.56 -1.85 19.28
C GLY A 302 -23.06 -1.65 20.72
N ALA A 303 -23.75 -0.78 21.46
CA ALA A 303 -23.47 -0.52 22.89
C ALA A 303 -23.75 -1.74 23.81
N ASP A 304 -24.62 -2.65 23.38
CA ASP A 304 -25.00 -3.90 24.05
C ASP A 304 -24.08 -5.09 23.69
N ASN A 305 -23.03 -4.84 22.88
CA ASN A 305 -22.17 -5.84 22.24
C ASN A 305 -22.84 -6.71 21.14
N SER A 306 -24.09 -6.45 20.76
CA SER A 306 -24.70 -7.12 19.61
C SER A 306 -24.08 -6.63 18.29
N ILE A 307 -24.21 -7.42 17.21
CA ILE A 307 -23.89 -6.92 15.87
C ILE A 307 -25.13 -6.24 15.29
N LEU A 308 -24.94 -4.99 14.85
CA LEU A 308 -25.94 -4.19 14.16
C LEU A 308 -25.64 -4.18 12.65
N GLN A 309 -26.69 -4.16 11.83
CA GLN A 309 -26.65 -4.01 10.38
C GLN A 309 -27.33 -2.69 9.97
N LYS A 310 -26.72 -1.94 9.05
CA LYS A 310 -27.32 -0.78 8.37
C LYS A 310 -27.08 -0.93 6.87
N SER A 311 -28.03 -0.48 6.06
CA SER A 311 -28.02 -0.77 4.62
C SER A 311 -28.45 0.40 3.75
N PHE A 312 -27.92 0.45 2.53
CA PHE A 312 -28.29 1.41 1.49
C PHE A 312 -29.03 0.68 0.37
N ASP A 313 -30.17 1.21 -0.09
CA ASP A 313 -31.01 0.58 -1.13
C ASP A 313 -30.83 1.15 -2.55
N GLY A 314 -29.97 2.16 -2.69
CA GLY A 314 -29.77 2.94 -3.91
C GLY A 314 -30.27 4.37 -3.83
N ALA A 315 -31.19 4.65 -2.89
CA ALA A 315 -31.76 5.98 -2.66
C ALA A 315 -31.56 6.47 -1.21
N GLN A 316 -31.69 5.58 -0.22
CA GLN A 316 -31.68 5.94 1.20
C GLN A 316 -30.93 4.93 2.08
N TRP A 317 -30.53 5.38 3.26
CA TRP A 317 -29.98 4.52 4.32
C TRP A 317 -31.07 4.06 5.28
N SER A 318 -31.11 2.76 5.59
CA SER A 318 -32.01 2.18 6.58
C SER A 318 -31.69 2.65 8.01
N GLY A 319 -32.61 2.37 8.95
CA GLY A 319 -32.25 2.30 10.37
C GLY A 319 -31.20 1.21 10.65
N TRP A 320 -30.66 1.21 11.87
CA TRP A 320 -29.86 0.10 12.38
C TRP A 320 -30.78 -1.05 12.82
N TYR A 321 -30.44 -2.28 12.43
CA TYR A 321 -31.17 -3.50 12.76
C TYR A 321 -30.26 -4.50 13.51
N PRO A 322 -30.68 -5.07 14.66
CA PRO A 322 -29.84 -5.99 15.42
C PRO A 322 -29.86 -7.41 14.84
N LEU A 323 -28.67 -7.99 14.63
CA LEU A 323 -28.47 -9.41 14.29
C LEU A 323 -28.26 -10.30 15.51
N GLY A 324 -28.25 -9.70 16.71
CA GLY A 324 -27.98 -10.37 17.98
C GLY A 324 -26.53 -10.85 18.09
N GLY A 325 -26.33 -11.88 18.91
CA GLY A 325 -24.99 -12.33 19.33
C GLY A 325 -24.40 -11.41 20.41
N VAL A 326 -23.25 -11.80 20.96
CA VAL A 326 -22.49 -11.00 21.92
C VAL A 326 -21.02 -11.02 21.47
N SER A 327 -20.58 -9.93 20.85
CA SER A 327 -19.27 -9.84 20.18
C SER A 327 -18.19 -9.23 21.07
N ALA A 328 -17.02 -9.87 21.08
CA ALA A 328 -15.78 -9.36 21.65
C ALA A 328 -14.88 -8.66 20.61
N SER A 329 -15.38 -8.39 19.40
CA SER A 329 -14.63 -7.73 18.32
C SER A 329 -15.51 -6.88 17.40
N ALA A 330 -14.86 -6.18 16.45
CA ALA A 330 -15.52 -5.79 15.20
C ALA A 330 -16.03 -7.04 14.45
N PRO A 331 -17.10 -6.92 13.64
CA PRO A 331 -17.46 -7.96 12.69
C PRO A 331 -16.52 -7.95 11.48
N ALA A 332 -16.41 -9.07 10.79
CA ALA A 332 -15.89 -9.15 9.42
C ALA A 332 -16.99 -9.69 8.50
N VAL A 333 -17.07 -9.21 7.27
CA VAL A 333 -18.16 -9.56 6.36
C VAL A 333 -17.68 -9.82 4.93
N VAL A 334 -18.29 -10.82 4.30
CA VAL A 334 -18.01 -11.25 2.93
C VAL A 334 -19.31 -11.62 2.21
N SER A 335 -19.33 -11.48 0.90
CA SER A 335 -20.42 -11.96 0.05
C SER A 335 -19.91 -13.07 -0.88
N LEU A 336 -20.74 -14.10 -1.07
CA LEU A 336 -20.55 -15.13 -2.10
C LEU A 336 -21.35 -14.80 -3.39
N GLY A 337 -21.61 -13.52 -3.63
CA GLY A 337 -22.43 -13.01 -4.72
C GLY A 337 -23.86 -12.65 -4.29
N ALA A 338 -24.70 -12.33 -5.27
CA ALA A 338 -25.98 -11.60 -5.11
C ALA A 338 -27.09 -12.29 -4.28
N ASN A 339 -26.81 -13.39 -3.59
CA ASN A 339 -27.76 -14.17 -2.78
C ASN A 339 -27.17 -14.69 -1.45
N GLY A 340 -25.93 -14.31 -1.09
CA GLY A 340 -25.24 -14.85 0.09
C GLY A 340 -24.34 -13.83 0.79
N LEU A 341 -24.53 -13.68 2.11
CA LEU A 341 -23.67 -12.90 3.01
C LEU A 341 -23.19 -13.79 4.16
N HIS A 342 -21.95 -13.64 4.59
CA HIS A 342 -21.42 -14.27 5.81
C HIS A 342 -20.78 -13.21 6.69
N VAL A 343 -21.21 -13.17 7.95
CA VAL A 343 -20.68 -12.30 9.01
C VAL A 343 -19.93 -13.19 10.01
N PHE A 344 -18.72 -12.78 10.37
CA PHE A 344 -17.87 -13.45 11.34
C PHE A 344 -17.56 -12.50 12.50
N ILE A 345 -17.48 -13.04 13.72
CA ILE A 345 -17.07 -12.31 14.93
C ILE A 345 -16.15 -13.19 15.79
N ARG A 346 -15.42 -12.56 16.71
CA ARG A 346 -14.91 -13.23 17.89
C ARG A 346 -15.97 -13.19 19.01
N GLY A 347 -16.35 -14.33 19.54
CA GLY A 347 -17.25 -14.42 20.70
C GLY A 347 -16.58 -14.02 22.02
N THR A 348 -17.35 -13.86 23.08
CA THR A 348 -16.81 -13.62 24.45
C THR A 348 -16.02 -14.82 25.00
N ASP A 349 -16.17 -15.98 24.37
CA ASP A 349 -15.39 -17.22 24.57
C ASP A 349 -14.06 -17.25 23.78
N ASN A 350 -13.75 -16.18 23.03
CA ASN A 350 -12.65 -16.07 22.07
C ASN A 350 -12.72 -17.01 20.86
N GLN A 351 -13.82 -17.74 20.65
CA GLN A 351 -13.99 -18.57 19.45
C GLN A 351 -14.35 -17.71 18.23
N LEU A 352 -14.07 -18.23 17.03
CA LEU A 352 -14.69 -17.72 15.81
C LEU A 352 -16.17 -18.12 15.78
N TRP A 353 -17.07 -17.16 15.56
CA TRP A 353 -18.49 -17.40 15.35
C TRP A 353 -18.93 -16.88 13.98
N GLN A 354 -19.86 -17.59 13.34
CA GLN A 354 -20.41 -17.25 12.03
C GLN A 354 -21.94 -17.09 12.09
N LYS A 355 -22.46 -16.12 11.33
CA LYS A 355 -23.86 -16.00 10.95
C LYS A 355 -23.91 -15.75 9.44
N TYR A 356 -24.84 -16.36 8.72
CA TYR A 356 -24.96 -16.18 7.28
C TYR A 356 -26.40 -15.87 6.86
N TRP A 357 -26.55 -15.20 5.72
CA TRP A 357 -27.84 -14.89 5.11
C TRP A 357 -27.93 -15.56 3.74
N THR A 358 -29.07 -16.16 3.44
CA THR A 358 -29.44 -16.54 2.06
C THR A 358 -30.76 -15.89 1.67
N SER A 359 -30.96 -15.64 0.39
CA SER A 359 -32.24 -15.13 -0.13
C SER A 359 -33.41 -16.10 0.01
N SER A 360 -33.16 -17.39 0.25
CA SER A 360 -34.16 -18.44 0.42
C SER A 360 -34.58 -18.71 1.86
N ALA A 361 -33.71 -18.45 2.85
CA ALA A 361 -33.94 -18.79 4.26
C ALA A 361 -33.78 -17.59 5.23
N GLY A 362 -33.30 -16.44 4.75
CA GLY A 362 -32.97 -15.30 5.60
C GLY A 362 -31.69 -15.55 6.41
N TRP A 363 -31.65 -14.99 7.62
CA TRP A 363 -30.49 -15.07 8.52
C TRP A 363 -30.48 -16.37 9.35
N SER A 364 -29.33 -17.06 9.36
CA SER A 364 -29.07 -18.21 10.22
C SER A 364 -29.02 -17.86 11.72
N ALA A 365 -29.01 -18.90 12.57
CA ALA A 365 -28.48 -18.77 13.93
C ALA A 365 -26.97 -18.41 13.91
N TRP A 366 -26.43 -17.97 15.04
CA TRP A 366 -24.97 -17.88 15.25
C TRP A 366 -24.43 -19.28 15.55
N THR A 367 -23.37 -19.69 14.84
CA THR A 367 -22.73 -21.02 14.98
C THR A 367 -21.24 -20.86 15.30
N PRO A 368 -20.68 -21.59 16.27
CA PRO A 368 -19.25 -21.54 16.58
C PRO A 368 -18.45 -22.36 15.56
N LEU A 369 -17.26 -21.87 15.19
CA LEU A 369 -16.31 -22.50 14.28
C LEU A 369 -14.95 -22.83 14.94
N GLY A 370 -14.87 -22.64 16.27
CA GLY A 370 -13.71 -22.95 17.11
C GLY A 370 -12.55 -21.97 16.99
N GLY A 371 -11.40 -22.37 17.55
CA GLY A 371 -10.19 -21.55 17.66
C GLY A 371 -10.15 -20.69 18.93
N TYR A 372 -9.04 -19.99 19.12
CA TYR A 372 -8.83 -19.03 20.20
C TYR A 372 -8.21 -17.76 19.61
N LEU A 373 -9.00 -16.71 19.48
CA LEU A 373 -8.66 -15.48 18.77
C LEU A 373 -8.35 -14.34 19.73
N THR A 374 -7.39 -13.48 19.38
CA THR A 374 -7.07 -12.27 20.16
C THR A 374 -7.20 -10.97 19.35
N SER A 375 -7.90 -11.04 18.22
CA SER A 375 -8.26 -9.95 17.31
C SER A 375 -9.74 -10.09 16.88
N ALA A 376 -10.26 -9.13 16.11
CA ALA A 376 -11.34 -9.42 15.17
C ALA A 376 -10.87 -10.42 14.09
N PRO A 377 -11.80 -11.19 13.48
CA PRO A 377 -11.49 -11.86 12.22
C PRO A 377 -11.35 -10.83 11.08
N ALA A 378 -10.76 -11.27 9.97
CA ALA A 378 -10.96 -10.72 8.63
C ALA A 378 -11.48 -11.84 7.73
N VAL A 379 -12.16 -11.52 6.62
CA VAL A 379 -12.58 -12.54 5.66
C VAL A 379 -12.59 -12.03 4.22
N ALA A 380 -12.12 -12.87 3.30
CA ALA A 380 -12.23 -12.67 1.86
C ALA A 380 -12.84 -13.91 1.17
N SER A 381 -13.25 -13.74 -0.08
CA SER A 381 -13.59 -14.84 -1.00
C SER A 381 -12.85 -14.64 -2.31
N TRP A 382 -12.19 -15.69 -2.81
CA TRP A 382 -11.45 -15.67 -4.08
C TRP A 382 -12.13 -16.51 -5.17
N GLY A 383 -13.37 -16.94 -4.97
CA GLY A 383 -14.06 -17.86 -5.88
C GLY A 383 -15.38 -18.39 -5.33
N SER A 384 -16.19 -18.98 -6.22
CA SER A 384 -17.49 -19.55 -5.89
C SER A 384 -17.40 -20.57 -4.76
N ASN A 385 -18.09 -20.32 -3.64
CA ASN A 385 -18.12 -21.17 -2.45
C ASN A 385 -16.73 -21.41 -1.79
N ASN A 386 -15.80 -20.45 -1.89
CA ASN A 386 -14.56 -20.44 -1.11
C ASN A 386 -14.52 -19.24 -0.16
N LEU A 387 -14.11 -19.45 1.10
CA LEU A 387 -13.88 -18.38 2.08
C LEU A 387 -12.49 -18.51 2.72
N GLN A 388 -11.82 -17.39 2.91
CA GLN A 388 -10.52 -17.27 3.57
C GLN A 388 -10.68 -16.37 4.80
N VAL A 389 -10.65 -16.95 6.00
CA VAL A 389 -10.79 -16.24 7.28
C VAL A 389 -9.41 -16.12 7.95
N PHE A 390 -9.09 -14.93 8.43
CA PHE A 390 -7.83 -14.63 9.11
C PHE A 390 -8.08 -14.04 10.49
N ALA A 391 -7.20 -14.31 11.46
CA ALA A 391 -7.26 -13.76 12.81
C ALA A 391 -5.91 -13.93 13.52
N LEU A 392 -5.69 -13.22 14.63
CA LEU A 392 -4.50 -13.38 15.48
C LEU A 392 -4.72 -14.41 16.59
N ASP A 393 -3.71 -15.23 16.86
CA ASP A 393 -3.69 -16.18 17.97
C ASP A 393 -3.26 -15.55 19.31
N GLY A 394 -2.97 -16.38 20.31
CA GLY A 394 -2.40 -15.94 21.60
C GLY A 394 -1.02 -15.29 21.49
N ASN A 395 -0.22 -15.66 20.48
CA ASN A 395 1.14 -15.14 20.24
C ASN A 395 1.16 -13.91 19.30
N LYS A 396 -0.02 -13.40 18.90
CA LYS A 396 -0.18 -12.35 17.88
C LYS A 396 0.35 -12.73 16.48
N SER A 397 0.51 -14.01 16.22
CA SER A 397 0.78 -14.54 14.88
C SER A 397 -0.49 -14.55 14.04
N MET A 398 -0.36 -14.30 12.74
CA MET A 398 -1.47 -14.38 11.81
C MET A 398 -1.85 -15.84 11.58
N MET A 399 -3.14 -16.16 11.69
CA MET A 399 -3.70 -17.49 11.44
C MET A 399 -4.68 -17.45 10.28
N GLN A 400 -4.75 -18.55 9.53
CA GLN A 400 -5.68 -18.78 8.41
C GLN A 400 -6.60 -19.97 8.73
N LYS A 401 -7.89 -19.83 8.44
CA LYS A 401 -8.87 -20.92 8.37
C LYS A 401 -9.73 -20.71 7.12
N PHE A 402 -9.93 -21.76 6.33
CA PHE A 402 -10.63 -21.65 5.06
C PHE A 402 -11.80 -22.63 4.93
N TRP A 403 -12.74 -22.25 4.08
CA TRP A 403 -13.81 -23.11 3.59
C TRP A 403 -13.51 -23.45 2.13
N ASP A 404 -13.37 -24.73 1.82
CA ASP A 404 -12.98 -25.23 0.48
C ASP A 404 -14.17 -25.52 -0.45
N GLY A 405 -15.39 -25.44 0.08
CA GLY A 405 -16.64 -25.77 -0.61
C GLY A 405 -17.37 -26.98 -0.01
N ALA A 406 -16.66 -27.83 0.73
CA ALA A 406 -17.18 -29.02 1.40
C ALA A 406 -16.98 -29.01 2.93
N GLY A 407 -15.90 -28.39 3.42
CA GLY A 407 -15.56 -28.36 4.84
C GLY A 407 -14.78 -27.12 5.28
N TRP A 408 -14.79 -26.87 6.59
CA TRP A 408 -13.92 -25.90 7.24
C TRP A 408 -12.59 -26.55 7.62
N SER A 409 -11.48 -25.95 7.22
CA SER A 409 -10.13 -26.39 7.57
C SER A 409 -9.84 -26.31 9.08
N VAL A 410 -8.74 -26.91 9.52
CA VAL A 410 -8.07 -26.52 10.77
C VAL A 410 -7.46 -25.12 10.64
N TRP A 411 -7.03 -24.52 11.75
CA TRP A 411 -6.25 -23.28 11.72
C TRP A 411 -4.79 -23.56 11.35
N TYR A 412 -4.25 -22.81 10.40
CA TYR A 412 -2.83 -22.80 10.01
C TYR A 412 -2.20 -21.47 10.41
N THR A 413 -0.90 -21.45 10.74
CA THR A 413 -0.18 -20.19 10.99
C THR A 413 0.49 -19.67 9.73
N LEU A 414 0.47 -18.35 9.56
CA LEU A 414 1.25 -17.59 8.58
C LEU A 414 2.39 -16.81 9.25
N GLY A 415 2.62 -17.01 10.55
CA GLY A 415 3.64 -16.32 11.34
C GLY A 415 3.43 -14.81 11.49
N GLY A 416 4.53 -14.08 11.68
CA GLY A 416 4.54 -12.65 11.97
C GLY A 416 4.12 -12.30 13.41
N THR A 417 4.09 -11.00 13.73
CA THR A 417 3.61 -10.48 15.01
C THR A 417 2.89 -9.16 14.77
N PHE A 418 1.58 -9.12 15.04
CA PHE A 418 0.70 -8.03 14.62
C PHE A 418 0.08 -7.26 15.79
N THR A 419 -0.13 -5.95 15.57
CA THR A 419 -0.63 -4.99 16.58
C THR A 419 -1.97 -4.38 16.19
N SER A 420 -2.64 -4.90 15.16
CA SER A 420 -4.00 -4.55 14.75
C SER A 420 -4.82 -5.80 14.48
N ASP A 421 -6.12 -5.63 14.32
CA ASP A 421 -6.93 -6.60 13.60
C ASP A 421 -6.46 -6.71 12.13
N PRO A 422 -6.60 -7.88 11.49
CA PRO A 422 -6.28 -8.04 10.07
C PRO A 422 -7.34 -7.40 9.15
N THR A 423 -6.98 -7.24 7.87
CA THR A 423 -7.95 -7.23 6.75
C THR A 423 -7.51 -8.24 5.69
N ALA A 424 -8.44 -8.67 4.84
CA ALA A 424 -8.16 -9.57 3.73
C ALA A 424 -8.99 -9.18 2.50
N ALA A 425 -8.32 -9.05 1.36
CA ALA A 425 -8.95 -8.69 0.08
C ALA A 425 -8.62 -9.72 -1.01
N SER A 426 -9.53 -9.96 -1.94
CA SER A 426 -9.23 -10.72 -3.16
C SER A 426 -9.09 -9.79 -4.36
N ARG A 427 -8.02 -9.96 -5.14
CA ARG A 427 -7.78 -9.29 -6.42
C ARG A 427 -8.25 -10.09 -7.64
N GLY A 428 -8.87 -11.25 -7.45
CA GLY A 428 -9.29 -12.14 -8.52
C GLY A 428 -9.24 -13.62 -8.14
N LEU A 429 -9.61 -14.48 -9.10
CA LEU A 429 -9.77 -15.91 -8.85
C LEU A 429 -8.52 -16.56 -8.26
N ASN A 430 -8.72 -17.29 -7.15
CA ASN A 430 -7.68 -17.98 -6.38
C ASN A 430 -6.54 -17.09 -5.83
N ARG A 431 -6.78 -15.78 -5.67
CA ARG A 431 -5.83 -14.85 -5.01
C ARG A 431 -6.47 -14.18 -3.79
N VAL A 432 -5.72 -14.10 -2.69
CA VAL A 432 -6.05 -13.26 -1.53
C VAL A 432 -4.79 -12.59 -1.03
N ASP A 433 -4.96 -11.39 -0.49
CA ASP A 433 -3.94 -10.58 0.14
C ASP A 433 -4.41 -10.28 1.55
N VAL A 434 -3.66 -10.73 2.56
CA VAL A 434 -3.93 -10.45 3.97
C VAL A 434 -2.96 -9.39 4.47
N PHE A 435 -3.49 -8.42 5.22
CA PHE A 435 -2.75 -7.29 5.74
C PHE A 435 -2.89 -7.19 7.26
N GLY A 436 -1.92 -6.52 7.89
CA GLY A 436 -1.98 -6.12 9.28
C GLY A 436 -0.94 -5.06 9.61
N ARG A 437 -1.10 -4.40 10.75
CA ARG A 437 -0.09 -3.47 11.29
C ARG A 437 0.96 -4.24 12.09
N GLY A 438 2.24 -4.03 11.77
CA GLY A 438 3.37 -4.63 12.47
C GLY A 438 3.61 -4.03 13.87
N THR A 439 4.63 -4.52 14.57
CA THR A 439 5.12 -3.90 15.82
C THR A 439 5.82 -2.55 15.61
N ASP A 440 6.20 -2.26 14.38
CA ASP A 440 6.79 -1.01 13.90
C ASP A 440 5.76 0.06 13.51
N ASN A 441 4.46 -0.26 13.59
CA ASN A 441 3.32 0.52 13.07
C ASN A 441 3.25 0.65 11.54
N SER A 442 4.05 -0.11 10.78
CA SER A 442 3.94 -0.15 9.32
C SER A 442 2.80 -1.07 8.86
N LEU A 443 2.35 -0.87 7.63
CA LEU A 443 1.53 -1.80 6.88
C LEU A 443 2.40 -2.96 6.36
N TRP A 444 1.92 -4.19 6.53
CA TRP A 444 2.51 -5.40 5.98
C TRP A 444 1.48 -6.17 5.15
N ILE A 445 1.93 -6.88 4.12
CA ILE A 445 1.13 -7.74 3.23
C ILE A 445 1.71 -9.15 3.17
N ASN A 446 0.85 -10.16 3.10
CA ASN A 446 1.20 -11.49 2.62
C ASN A 446 0.17 -11.90 1.55
N SER A 447 0.65 -12.33 0.38
CA SER A 447 -0.18 -12.60 -0.80
C SER A 447 -0.15 -14.09 -1.15
N TYR A 448 -1.31 -14.66 -1.47
CA TYR A 448 -1.41 -16.03 -1.98
C TYR A 448 -1.69 -16.03 -3.48
N SER A 449 -1.00 -16.89 -4.21
CA SER A 449 -1.41 -17.31 -5.55
C SER A 449 -1.13 -18.82 -5.77
N PRO A 450 -1.83 -19.49 -6.71
CA PRO A 450 -1.58 -20.92 -6.99
C PRO A 450 -0.17 -21.20 -7.50
N SER A 451 0.49 -20.21 -8.11
CA SER A 451 1.84 -20.30 -8.68
C SER A 451 2.96 -19.99 -7.67
N SER A 452 2.66 -19.30 -6.57
CA SER A 452 3.66 -18.86 -5.57
C SER A 452 3.45 -19.47 -4.18
N SER A 453 2.27 -20.03 -3.89
CA SER A 453 1.75 -20.13 -2.53
C SER A 453 1.74 -18.75 -1.85
N TRP A 454 1.83 -18.72 -0.52
CA TRP A 454 2.06 -17.50 0.27
C TRP A 454 3.45 -16.89 0.02
N THR A 455 3.52 -15.59 -0.26
CA THR A 455 4.78 -14.83 -0.45
C THR A 455 5.62 -14.68 0.82
N GLY A 456 5.02 -14.90 1.99
CA GLY A 456 5.56 -14.40 3.26
C GLY A 456 5.26 -12.90 3.45
N TRP A 457 5.64 -12.38 4.61
CA TRP A 457 5.35 -11.00 5.01
C TRP A 457 6.29 -10.00 4.35
N ASN A 458 5.71 -9.15 3.52
CA ASN A 458 6.38 -8.06 2.82
C ASN A 458 5.97 -6.73 3.47
N TRP A 459 6.94 -5.86 3.69
CA TRP A 459 6.73 -4.52 4.24
C TRP A 459 6.18 -3.59 3.15
N LEU A 460 5.23 -2.72 3.48
CA LEU A 460 4.72 -1.64 2.62
C LEU A 460 4.91 -0.23 3.24
N GLY A 461 5.38 -0.17 4.49
CA GLY A 461 5.62 1.07 5.22
C GLY A 461 4.36 1.83 5.61
N GLY A 462 4.44 3.16 5.60
CA GLY A 462 3.43 4.01 6.21
C GLY A 462 3.48 4.01 7.75
N GLU A 463 2.56 4.74 8.36
CA GLU A 463 2.47 4.93 9.82
C GLU A 463 0.98 4.79 10.22
N LEU A 464 0.61 3.66 10.81
CA LEU A 464 -0.78 3.28 11.08
C LEU A 464 -1.13 3.44 12.57
N SER A 465 -2.21 4.15 12.88
CA SER A 465 -2.79 4.19 14.23
C SER A 465 -3.89 3.13 14.45
N SER A 466 -4.52 2.65 13.37
CA SER A 466 -5.62 1.67 13.37
C SER A 466 -5.24 0.32 12.72
N ALA A 467 -6.21 -0.60 12.65
CA ALA A 467 -6.22 -1.62 11.59
C ALA A 467 -6.40 -0.97 10.20
N PRO A 468 -5.77 -1.53 9.14
CA PRO A 468 -6.10 -1.19 7.77
C PRO A 468 -7.35 -1.94 7.29
N ASP A 469 -8.03 -1.42 6.27
CA ASP A 469 -8.97 -2.17 5.44
C ASP A 469 -8.66 -2.01 3.94
N ALA A 470 -8.93 -3.02 3.12
CA ALA A 470 -8.43 -3.10 1.74
C ALA A 470 -9.47 -3.62 0.75
N ILE A 471 -9.51 -3.06 -0.45
CA ILE A 471 -10.41 -3.53 -1.51
C ILE A 471 -9.77 -3.49 -2.90
N SER A 472 -10.14 -4.46 -3.74
CA SER A 472 -9.75 -4.49 -5.14
C SER A 472 -10.85 -3.94 -6.03
N ARG A 473 -10.49 -3.00 -6.91
CA ARG A 473 -11.41 -2.35 -7.87
C ARG A 473 -11.23 -2.82 -9.31
N THR A 474 -10.04 -3.30 -9.63
CA THR A 474 -9.66 -3.94 -10.89
C THR A 474 -8.81 -5.15 -10.55
N PRO A 475 -8.66 -6.13 -11.45
CA PRO A 475 -7.56 -7.07 -11.36
C PRO A 475 -6.25 -6.37 -11.00
N ASP A 476 -5.45 -7.05 -10.18
CA ASP A 476 -4.08 -6.70 -9.81
C ASP A 476 -3.89 -5.43 -8.94
N THR A 477 -4.91 -4.57 -8.74
CA THR A 477 -4.85 -3.38 -7.86
C THR A 477 -5.61 -3.53 -6.53
N LEU A 478 -5.10 -2.86 -5.50
CA LEU A 478 -5.76 -2.65 -4.21
C LEU A 478 -5.70 -1.17 -3.82
N ASP A 479 -6.81 -0.63 -3.33
CA ASP A 479 -6.85 0.59 -2.53
C ASP A 479 -6.91 0.17 -1.05
N ILE A 480 -6.01 0.71 -0.24
CA ILE A 480 -5.83 0.33 1.18
C ILE A 480 -6.03 1.58 2.02
N PHE A 481 -6.94 1.50 2.99
CA PHE A 481 -7.36 2.61 3.84
C PHE A 481 -6.95 2.33 5.28
N TYR A 482 -6.43 3.35 5.97
CA TYR A 482 -6.01 3.23 7.37
C TYR A 482 -6.00 4.61 8.03
N THR A 483 -6.04 4.63 9.37
CA THR A 483 -5.95 5.89 10.12
C THR A 483 -4.49 6.22 10.42
N GLY A 484 -4.09 7.48 10.21
CA GLY A 484 -2.73 7.99 10.47
C GLY A 484 -2.50 8.41 11.93
N PRO A 485 -1.28 8.81 12.31
CA PRO A 485 -0.93 9.14 13.71
C PRO A 485 -1.68 10.36 14.29
N ASN A 486 -2.19 11.23 13.42
CA ASN A 486 -3.02 12.39 13.77
C ASN A 486 -4.54 12.10 13.76
N GLY A 487 -4.96 10.87 13.50
CA GLY A 487 -6.38 10.47 13.38
C GLY A 487 -7.00 10.69 11.99
N GLU A 488 -6.24 11.16 10.99
CA GLU A 488 -6.74 11.33 9.62
C GLU A 488 -6.92 9.97 8.92
N VAL A 489 -7.90 9.85 8.02
CA VAL A 489 -7.99 8.66 7.16
C VAL A 489 -7.07 8.84 5.97
N ARG A 490 -6.18 7.87 5.75
CA ARG A 490 -5.23 7.79 4.63
C ARG A 490 -5.69 6.72 3.63
N GLN A 491 -5.41 6.94 2.34
CA GLN A 491 -5.58 5.98 1.25
C GLN A 491 -4.23 5.75 0.56
N SER A 492 -3.70 4.53 0.62
CA SER A 492 -2.61 4.08 -0.24
C SER A 492 -3.13 3.25 -1.41
N ARG A 493 -2.31 3.11 -2.45
CA ARG A 493 -2.55 2.17 -3.55
C ARG A 493 -1.40 1.19 -3.69
N TYR A 494 -1.74 -0.05 -3.99
CA TYR A 494 -0.81 -1.13 -4.25
C TYR A 494 -1.19 -1.83 -5.55
N SER A 495 -0.22 -2.11 -6.41
CA SER A 495 -0.43 -2.67 -7.75
C SER A 495 0.58 -3.78 -8.03
N ASN A 496 0.20 -5.02 -7.73
CA ASN A 496 0.87 -6.26 -8.14
C ASN A 496 2.36 -6.46 -7.78
N GLY A 497 2.82 -5.85 -6.70
CA GLY A 497 4.21 -5.99 -6.24
C GLY A 497 5.02 -4.72 -6.42
N TRP A 498 6.31 -4.86 -6.14
CA TRP A 498 7.32 -3.85 -6.38
C TRP A 498 7.87 -4.07 -7.80
N TRP A 499 7.84 -3.02 -8.63
CA TRP A 499 8.19 -3.07 -10.06
C TRP A 499 9.64 -2.70 -10.30
#